data_AF-A0A7K9KEQ0-F1
#
_entry.id   AF-A0A7K9KEQ0-F1
#
_cell.length_a   1.000
_cell.length_b   1.000
_cell.length_c   1.000
_cell.angle_alpha   90.00
_cell.angle_beta   90.00
_cell.angle_gamma   90.00
#
_symmetry.space_group_name_H-M   'P 1'
#
loop_
_entity.id
_entity.type
_entity.pdbx_description
1 polymer ?
#
loop_
_entity_poly.entity_id
_entity_poly.type
_entity_poly.pdbx_seq_one_letter_code
_entity_poly.pdbx_strand_id
1 'polypeptide(L)'
;CPSSSGKPNHADILLVNLQYVSEVEIINDRTETPPPLASLNVSKLANKARTEKEEKMSQAYAISAGVSLEGQQLFQTIHKTIKDCKWQEKNIVVMEEVVIAPPPPWVLFLPSAPLSLPLSLPLSLQVEKHFRDVESQKVLQRSQAQQTQKDTSLSS
;
A
#
# COMPACT_ATOMS: atom_id res chain seq x y z
N CYS A 1 4.09 -37.71 -24.79
CA CYS A 1 4.69 -37.68 -23.45
C CYS A 1 3.63 -37.19 -22.47
N PRO A 2 3.31 -37.94 -21.40
CA PRO A 2 2.43 -37.43 -20.35
C PRO A 2 3.09 -36.22 -19.67
N SER A 3 2.31 -35.22 -19.27
CA SER A 3 2.85 -34.03 -18.61
C SER A 3 3.43 -34.36 -17.24
N SER A 4 4.59 -33.78 -16.92
CA SER A 4 5.26 -33.87 -15.61
C SER A 4 4.38 -33.36 -14.46
N SER A 5 3.40 -32.49 -14.76
CA SER A 5 2.47 -31.94 -13.75
C SER A 5 1.34 -32.89 -13.33
N GLY A 6 1.18 -34.05 -13.99
CA GLY A 6 0.08 -35.00 -13.73
C GLY A 6 -1.33 -34.52 -14.15
N LYS A 7 -1.47 -33.27 -14.63
CA LYS A 7 -2.76 -32.75 -15.11
C LYS A 7 -3.06 -33.29 -16.52
N PRO A 8 -4.28 -33.81 -16.77
CA PRO A 8 -4.62 -34.43 -18.06
C PRO A 8 -4.63 -33.45 -19.24
N ASN A 9 -4.82 -32.15 -18.97
CA ASN A 9 -4.90 -31.10 -19.99
C ASN A 9 -3.59 -30.32 -20.14
N HIS A 10 -2.46 -30.84 -19.65
CA HIS A 10 -1.15 -30.18 -19.76
C HIS A 10 -0.21 -31.07 -20.58
N ALA A 11 0.77 -30.45 -21.21
CA ALA A 11 1.83 -31.14 -21.93
C ALA A 11 3.16 -30.46 -21.62
N ASP A 12 4.23 -31.25 -21.53
CA ASP A 12 5.57 -30.71 -21.42
C ASP A 12 6.08 -30.38 -22.83
N ILE A 13 6.50 -29.14 -23.02
CA ILE A 13 7.05 -28.66 -24.29
C ILE A 13 8.50 -28.27 -24.02
N LEU A 14 9.44 -28.94 -24.70
CA LEU A 14 10.86 -28.59 -24.68
C LEU A 14 11.19 -27.76 -25.91
N LEU A 15 11.71 -26.55 -25.72
CA LEU A 15 12.26 -25.74 -26.79
C LEU A 15 13.78 -25.80 -26.68
N VAL A 16 14.44 -26.22 -27.77
CA VAL A 16 15.89 -26.32 -27.84
C VAL A 16 16.41 -25.28 -28.83
N ASN A 17 17.38 -24.48 -28.41
CA ASN A 17 18.08 -23.58 -29.31
C ASN A 17 19.07 -24.38 -30.16
N LEU A 18 18.88 -24.41 -31.48
CA LEU A 18 19.72 -25.18 -32.40
C LEU A 18 21.00 -24.45 -32.83
N GLN A 19 21.22 -23.18 -32.43
CA GLN A 19 22.39 -22.39 -32.85
C GLN A 19 23.74 -23.00 -32.45
N TYR A 20 23.78 -23.81 -31.40
CA TYR A 20 24.98 -24.48 -30.90
C TYR A 20 24.93 -26.00 -31.08
N VAL A 21 24.05 -26.48 -31.96
CA VAL A 21 23.89 -27.92 -32.22
C VAL A 21 24.57 -28.25 -33.55
N SER A 22 25.62 -29.07 -33.48
CA SER A 22 26.42 -29.43 -34.66
C SER A 22 25.71 -30.42 -35.58
N GLU A 23 24.90 -31.32 -35.02
CA GLU A 23 24.24 -32.40 -35.75
C GLU A 23 22.92 -32.77 -35.07
N VAL A 24 21.90 -33.04 -35.88
CA VAL A 24 20.56 -33.46 -35.43
C VAL A 24 20.17 -34.68 -36.24
N GLU A 25 19.87 -35.78 -35.55
CA GLU A 25 19.38 -37.02 -36.16
C GLU A 25 17.93 -37.27 -35.71
N ILE A 26 17.06 -37.62 -36.67
CA ILE A 26 15.66 -37.95 -36.39
C ILE A 26 15.57 -39.43 -36.05
N ILE A 27 15.44 -39.73 -34.76
CA ILE A 27 15.39 -41.13 -34.26
C ILE A 27 14.01 -41.75 -34.45
N ASN A 28 12.94 -40.95 -34.32
CA ASN A 28 11.58 -41.42 -34.45
C ASN A 28 10.66 -40.25 -34.81
N ASP A 29 9.95 -40.37 -35.93
CA ASP A 29 8.94 -39.41 -36.36
C ASP A 29 7.56 -40.07 -36.36
N ARG A 30 6.56 -39.38 -35.81
CA ARG A 30 5.20 -39.90 -35.77
C ARG A 30 4.50 -39.52 -37.07
N THR A 31 4.26 -40.50 -37.93
CA THR A 31 3.58 -40.33 -39.22
C THR A 31 2.06 -40.25 -39.11
N GLU A 32 1.49 -40.53 -37.94
CA GLU A 32 0.06 -40.44 -37.69
C GLU A 32 -0.40 -38.98 -37.60
N THR A 33 -1.47 -38.64 -38.32
CA THR A 33 -2.09 -37.32 -38.23
C THR A 33 -2.55 -37.09 -36.79
N PRO A 34 -2.05 -36.05 -36.10
CA PRO A 34 -2.44 -35.79 -34.71
C PRO A 34 -3.94 -35.48 -34.62
N PRO A 35 -4.57 -35.77 -33.47
CA PRO A 35 -5.95 -35.40 -33.22
C PRO A 35 -6.16 -33.90 -33.45
N PRO A 36 -7.34 -33.48 -33.95
CA PRO A 36 -7.67 -32.07 -34.09
C PRO A 36 -7.46 -31.34 -32.77
N LEU A 37 -6.80 -30.18 -32.83
CA LEU A 37 -6.60 -29.34 -31.66
C LEU A 37 -7.95 -28.89 -31.09
N ALA A 38 -8.03 -28.84 -29.76
CA ALA A 38 -9.20 -28.28 -29.09
C ALA A 38 -9.39 -26.82 -29.53
N SER A 39 -10.64 -26.43 -29.80
CA SER A 39 -10.95 -25.05 -30.13
C SER A 39 -10.70 -24.14 -28.92
N LEU A 40 -9.87 -23.12 -29.12
CA LEU A 40 -9.56 -22.15 -28.09
C LEU A 40 -10.52 -20.97 -28.17
N ASN A 41 -10.94 -20.46 -27.01
CA ASN A 41 -11.71 -19.23 -26.95
C ASN A 41 -10.76 -18.02 -26.95
N VAL A 42 -10.47 -17.52 -28.14
CA VAL A 42 -9.53 -16.40 -28.36
C VAL A 42 -9.91 -15.17 -27.54
N SER A 43 -11.21 -14.87 -27.43
CA SER A 43 -11.72 -13.73 -26.66
C SER A 43 -11.42 -13.86 -25.16
N LYS A 44 -11.58 -15.06 -24.58
CA LYS A 44 -11.21 -15.32 -23.17
C LYS A 44 -9.70 -15.18 -22.96
N LEU A 45 -8.88 -15.67 -23.89
CA LEU A 45 -7.42 -15.50 -23.81
C LEU A 45 -7.01 -14.03 -23.91
N ALA A 46 -7.57 -13.29 -24.86
CA ALA A 46 -7.29 -11.86 -25.03
C ALA A 46 -7.65 -11.05 -23.78
N ASN A 47 -8.81 -11.34 -23.18
CA ASN A 47 -9.22 -10.72 -21.93
C ASN A 47 -8.24 -11.03 -20.78
N LYS A 48 -7.83 -12.29 -20.62
CA LYS A 48 -6.82 -12.68 -19.62
C LYS A 48 -5.49 -11.95 -19.82
N ALA A 49 -4.99 -11.93 -21.06
CA ALA A 49 -3.74 -11.25 -21.39
C ALA A 49 -3.81 -9.75 -21.09
N ARG A 50 -4.96 -9.10 -21.38
CA ARG A 50 -5.18 -7.69 -21.05
C ARG A 50 -5.21 -7.46 -19.54
N THR A 51 -5.92 -8.30 -18.79
CA THR A 51 -6.00 -8.20 -17.33
C THR A 51 -4.63 -8.40 -16.67
N GLU A 52 -3.87 -9.42 -17.06
CA GLU A 52 -2.51 -9.65 -16.51
C GLU A 52 -1.56 -8.49 -16.83
N LYS A 53 -1.69 -7.89 -18.02
CA LYS A 53 -0.93 -6.69 -18.39
C LYS A 53 -1.27 -5.51 -17.49
N GLU A 54 -2.56 -5.25 -17.29
CA GLU A 54 -3.05 -4.13 -16.48
C GLU A 54 -2.68 -4.30 -15.00
N GLU A 55 -2.78 -5.51 -14.46
CA GLU A 55 -2.35 -5.85 -13.10
C GLU A 55 -0.85 -5.60 -12.90
N LYS A 56 -0.01 -6.06 -13.83
CA LYS A 56 1.45 -5.81 -13.78
C LYS A 56 1.80 -4.33 -13.90
N MET A 57 1.11 -3.61 -14.78
CA MET A 57 1.28 -2.16 -14.94
C MET A 57 0.91 -1.42 -13.65
N SER A 58 -0.22 -1.78 -13.04
CA SER A 58 -0.69 -1.24 -11.76
C SER A 58 0.33 -1.51 -10.63
N GLN A 59 0.87 -2.74 -10.56
CA GLN A 59 1.89 -3.10 -9.58
C GLN A 59 3.19 -2.30 -9.79
N ALA A 60 3.66 -2.18 -11.04
CA ALA A 60 4.84 -1.39 -11.36
C ALA A 60 4.68 0.09 -10.99
N TYR A 61 3.48 0.64 -11.20
CA TYR A 61 3.14 2.00 -10.77
C TYR A 61 3.22 2.18 -9.26
N ALA A 62 2.65 1.26 -8.47
CA ALA A 62 2.70 1.34 -7.01
C ALA A 62 4.14 1.29 -6.48
N ILE A 63 4.98 0.44 -7.10
CA ILE A 63 6.41 0.34 -6.76
C ILE A 63 7.14 1.65 -7.10
N SER A 64 6.91 2.21 -8.29
CA SER A 64 7.58 3.46 -8.70
C SER A 64 7.12 4.67 -7.89
N ALA A 65 5.87 4.69 -7.44
CA ALA A 65 5.34 5.69 -6.52
C ALA A 65 5.88 5.55 -5.08
N GLY A 66 6.59 4.46 -4.76
CA GLY A 66 7.15 4.20 -3.44
C GLY A 66 6.09 3.82 -2.41
N VAL A 67 5.04 3.11 -2.82
CA VAL A 67 3.99 2.59 -1.92
C VAL A 67 4.59 1.46 -1.06
N SER A 68 4.29 1.46 0.24
CA SER A 68 4.73 0.41 1.17
C SER A 68 4.18 -0.97 0.80
N LEU A 69 4.84 -2.04 1.24
CA LEU A 69 4.38 -3.41 1.00
C LEU A 69 2.96 -3.64 1.57
N GLU A 70 2.68 -3.08 2.75
CA GLU A 70 1.35 -3.12 3.37
C GLU A 70 0.29 -2.44 2.50
N GLY A 71 0.60 -1.26 1.94
CA GLY A 71 -0.30 -0.55 1.02
C GLY A 71 -0.56 -1.34 -0.27
N GLN A 72 0.48 -1.99 -0.82
CA GLN A 72 0.34 -2.87 -1.98
C GLN A 72 -0.55 -4.09 -1.68
N GLN A 73 -0.39 -4.72 -0.52
CA GLN A 73 -1.22 -5.84 -0.08
C GLN A 73 -2.68 -5.42 0.15
N LEU A 74 -2.89 -4.24 0.74
CA LEU A 74 -4.21 -3.65 0.93
C LEU A 74 -4.90 -3.45 -0.42
N PHE A 75 -4.23 -2.85 -1.40
CA PHE A 75 -4.77 -2.68 -2.74
C PHE A 75 -5.15 -4.02 -3.38
N GLN A 76 -4.27 -5.03 -3.35
CA GLN A 76 -4.58 -6.35 -3.92
C GLN A 76 -5.80 -6.99 -3.26
N THR A 77 -5.97 -6.82 -1.95
CA THR A 77 -7.11 -7.36 -1.20
C THR A 77 -8.41 -6.69 -1.59
N ILE A 78 -8.40 -5.35 -1.70
CA ILE A 78 -9.55 -4.56 -2.14
C ILE A 78 -9.87 -4.89 -3.60
N HIS A 79 -8.87 -4.89 -4.48
CA HIS A 79 -9.03 -5.10 -5.92
C HIS A 79 -9.60 -6.48 -6.28
N LYS A 80 -9.32 -7.50 -5.46
CA LYS A 80 -9.94 -8.83 -5.60
C LYS A 80 -11.45 -8.82 -5.34
N THR A 81 -11.92 -7.93 -4.47
CA THR A 81 -13.33 -7.84 -4.07
C THR A 81 -14.09 -6.79 -4.87
N ILE A 82 -13.43 -5.67 -5.19
CA ILE A 82 -13.99 -4.49 -5.85
C ILE A 82 -13.09 -4.15 -7.04
N LYS A 83 -13.60 -4.36 -8.26
CA LYS A 83 -12.82 -4.15 -9.49
C LYS A 83 -12.57 -2.68 -9.79
N ASP A 84 -13.47 -1.80 -9.37
CA ASP A 84 -13.38 -0.35 -9.56
C ASP A 84 -12.46 0.27 -8.49
N CYS A 85 -11.21 -0.15 -8.50
CA CYS A 85 -10.16 0.28 -7.58
C CYS A 85 -8.90 0.62 -8.36
N LYS A 86 -8.40 1.85 -8.23
CA LYS A 86 -7.26 2.37 -9.00
C LYS A 86 -6.25 3.07 -8.10
N TRP A 87 -5.00 3.08 -8.52
CA TRP A 87 -3.97 3.91 -7.91
C TRP A 87 -4.11 5.36 -8.36
N GLN A 88 -3.96 6.28 -7.42
CA GLN A 88 -3.75 7.70 -7.67
C GLN A 88 -2.56 8.14 -6.83
N GLU A 89 -1.38 8.23 -7.46
CA GLU A 89 -0.11 8.44 -6.78
C GLU A 89 0.15 7.34 -5.73
N LYS A 90 0.15 7.71 -4.43
CA LYS A 90 0.27 6.77 -3.31
C LYS A 90 -1.07 6.35 -2.72
N ASN A 91 -2.16 6.91 -3.22
CA ASN A 91 -3.51 6.70 -2.70
C ASN A 91 -4.22 5.58 -3.46
N ILE A 92 -5.10 4.88 -2.77
CA ILE A 92 -6.03 3.92 -3.36
C ILE A 92 -7.38 4.61 -3.50
N VAL A 93 -7.91 4.69 -4.71
CA VAL A 93 -9.24 5.25 -4.98
C VAL A 93 -10.19 4.12 -5.28
N VAL A 94 -11.22 3.97 -4.45
CA VAL A 94 -12.24 2.93 -4.54
C VAL A 94 -13.55 3.58 -4.98
N MET A 95 -14.15 3.04 -6.05
CA MET A 95 -15.42 3.52 -6.62
C MET A 95 -15.43 5.02 -6.96
N GLU A 96 -14.27 5.62 -7.20
CA GLU A 96 -14.09 7.08 -7.44
C GLU A 96 -14.59 8.02 -6.33
N GLU A 97 -15.15 7.48 -5.25
CA GLU A 97 -15.71 8.22 -4.12
C GLU A 97 -14.81 8.16 -2.89
N VAL A 98 -14.17 7.03 -2.65
CA VAL A 98 -13.39 6.78 -1.43
C VAL A 98 -11.91 6.82 -1.73
N VAL A 99 -11.18 7.71 -1.05
CA VAL A 99 -9.72 7.84 -1.14
C VAL A 99 -9.09 7.31 0.15
N ILE A 100 -8.27 6.27 0.01
CA ILE A 100 -7.45 5.72 1.09
C ILE A 100 -6.03 6.22 0.89
N ALA A 101 -5.61 7.16 1.74
CA ALA A 101 -4.28 7.72 1.72
C ALA A 101 -3.36 7.00 2.72
N PRO A 102 -2.03 6.98 2.48
CA PRO A 102 -1.07 6.54 3.48
C PRO A 102 -1.23 7.34 4.79
N PRO A 103 -1.00 6.72 5.95
CA PRO A 103 -1.11 7.43 7.23
C PRO A 103 -0.12 8.60 7.28
N PRO A 104 -0.50 9.73 7.89
CA PRO A 104 0.38 10.87 8.00
C PRO A 104 1.62 10.53 8.84
N PRO A 105 2.80 11.11 8.56
CA PRO A 105 4.06 10.74 9.21
C PRO A 105 4.03 10.78 10.74
N TRP A 106 3.25 11.69 11.33
CA TRP A 106 3.11 11.88 12.77
C TRP A 106 2.47 10.69 13.50
N VAL A 107 1.67 9.87 12.81
CA VAL A 107 1.00 8.69 13.38
C VAL A 107 2.02 7.62 13.80
N LEU A 108 3.16 7.51 13.12
CA LEU A 108 4.22 6.55 13.46
C LEU A 108 4.94 6.89 14.78
N PHE A 109 4.84 8.14 15.24
CA PHE A 109 5.46 8.61 16.48
C PHE A 109 4.51 8.53 17.68
N LEU A 110 3.25 8.13 17.47
CA LEU A 110 2.31 8.00 18.56
C LEU A 110 2.54 6.64 19.24
N PRO A 111 2.94 6.59 20.53
CA PRO A 111 2.94 5.33 21.24
C PRO A 111 1.53 4.75 21.20
N SER A 112 1.41 3.44 21.01
CA SER A 112 0.16 2.68 21.05
C SER A 112 -0.54 2.89 22.39
N ALA A 113 -1.25 4.01 22.53
CA ALA A 113 -2.03 4.36 23.69
C ALA A 113 -3.48 3.97 23.41
N PRO A 114 -4.19 3.39 24.41
CA PRO A 114 -5.58 3.03 24.23
C PRO A 114 -6.40 4.26 23.85
N LEU A 115 -7.23 4.09 22.82
CA LEU A 115 -8.14 5.08 22.26
C LEU A 115 -9.17 5.51 23.32
N SER A 116 -8.79 6.45 24.19
CA SER A 116 -9.71 7.07 25.15
C SER A 116 -9.46 8.56 25.37
N LEU A 117 -8.84 9.25 24.41
CA LEU A 117 -8.78 10.71 24.40
C LEU A 117 -9.31 11.25 23.06
N PRO A 118 -10.28 12.18 23.07
CA PRO A 118 -10.81 12.76 21.84
C PRO A 118 -9.70 13.47 21.08
N LEU A 119 -9.41 12.95 19.89
CA LEU A 119 -8.34 13.36 18.98
C LEU A 119 -8.69 14.66 18.23
N SER A 120 -8.98 15.76 18.94
CA SER A 120 -9.38 17.01 18.30
C SER A 120 -8.77 18.28 18.90
N LEU A 121 -7.56 18.21 19.44
CA LEU A 121 -6.78 19.40 19.77
C LEU A 121 -5.44 19.38 19.02
N PRO A 122 -5.22 20.29 18.05
CA PRO A 122 -3.92 20.42 17.39
C PRO A 122 -2.83 20.72 18.43
N LEU A 123 -1.69 20.03 18.30
CA LEU A 123 -0.55 20.09 19.21
C LEU A 123 -0.07 21.52 19.48
N SER A 124 -0.26 22.43 18.51
CA SER A 124 0.01 23.86 18.66
C SER A 124 -0.78 24.49 19.81
N LEU A 125 -2.06 24.15 19.99
CA LEU A 125 -2.88 24.67 21.08
C LEU A 125 -2.43 24.19 22.45
N GLN A 126 -1.85 23.00 22.54
CA GLN A 126 -1.37 22.46 23.80
C GLN A 126 -0.07 23.13 24.24
N VAL A 127 0.83 23.42 23.31
CA VAL A 127 2.05 24.21 23.56
C VAL A 127 1.69 25.66 23.88
N GLU A 128 0.77 26.26 23.13
CA GLU A 128 0.30 27.63 23.35
C GLU A 128 -0.37 27.80 24.71
N LYS A 129 -1.22 26.84 25.11
CA LYS A 129 -1.83 26.80 26.44
C LYS A 129 -0.76 26.66 27.53
N HIS A 130 0.21 25.76 27.34
CA HIS A 130 1.27 25.58 28.33
C HIS A 130 2.09 26.87 28.52
N PHE A 131 2.43 27.56 27.43
CA PHE A 131 3.16 28.83 27.51
C PHE A 131 2.34 29.92 28.23
N ARG A 132 1.04 30.04 27.91
CA ARG A 132 0.09 30.94 28.58
C ARG A 132 -0.08 30.64 30.06
N ASP A 133 -0.18 29.38 30.44
CA ASP A 133 -0.33 28.96 31.84
C ASP A 133 0.94 29.27 32.65
N VAL A 134 2.13 29.08 32.06
CA VAL A 134 3.42 29.45 32.66
C VAL A 134 3.55 30.96 32.86
N GLU A 135 3.13 31.78 31.89
CA GLU A 135 3.12 33.23 32.03
C GLU A 135 2.13 33.70 33.09
N SER A 136 0.94 33.09 33.14
CA SER A 136 -0.10 33.42 34.12
C SER A 136 0.34 33.09 35.55
N GLN A 137 1.05 31.97 35.76
CA GLN A 137 1.66 31.65 37.06
C GLN A 137 2.75 32.64 37.47
N LYS A 138 3.61 33.06 36.52
CA LYS A 138 4.63 34.10 36.80
C LYS A 138 4.00 35.44 37.19
N VAL A 139 2.91 35.83 36.55
CA VAL A 139 2.17 37.07 36.88
C VAL A 139 1.56 36.98 38.27
N LEU A 140 0.89 35.86 38.63
CA LEU A 140 0.35 35.66 39.98
C LEU A 140 1.45 35.73 41.06
N GLN A 141 2.62 35.14 40.80
CA GLN A 141 3.74 35.16 41.74
C GLN A 141 4.31 36.57 41.94
N ARG A 142 4.32 37.40 40.89
CA ARG A 142 4.74 38.82 40.96
C ARG A 142 3.75 39.68 41.73
N SER A 143 2.45 39.45 41.54
CA SER A 143 1.38 40.17 42.24
C SER A 143 1.41 39.93 43.75
N GLN A 144 1.66 38.69 44.18
CA GLN A 144 1.78 38.37 45.61
C GLN A 144 3.02 39.02 46.24
N ALA A 145 4.16 39.08 45.53
CA ALA A 145 5.36 39.73 46.02
C ALA A 145 5.22 41.26 46.20
N GLN A 146 4.42 41.94 45.35
CA GLN A 146 4.16 43.37 45.48
C GLN A 146 3.15 43.72 46.57
N GLN A 147 2.23 42.81 46.90
CA GLN A 147 1.26 43.02 47.98
C GLN A 147 1.95 42.96 49.35
N THR A 148 2.90 42.03 49.53
CA THR A 148 3.69 41.92 50.76
C THR A 148 4.53 43.18 51.07
N GLN A 149 5.02 43.91 50.07
CA GLN A 149 5.78 45.15 50.30
C GLN A 149 4.91 46.37 50.66
N LYS A 150 3.63 46.40 50.23
CA LYS A 150 2.73 47.54 50.52
C LYS A 150 2.23 47.52 51.96
N ASP A 151 2.02 46.33 52.52
CA ASP A 151 1.57 46.15 53.91
C ASP A 151 2.69 46.43 54.93
N THR A 152 3.97 46.34 54.54
CA THR A 152 5.09 46.68 55.45
C THR A 152 5.33 48.19 55.57
N SER A 153 4.90 48.99 54.58
CA SER A 153 5.11 50.45 54.56
C SER A 153 4.04 51.28 55.28
N LEU A 154 2.92 50.68 55.70
CA LEU A 154 1.80 51.37 56.37
C LEU A 154 1.76 51.13 57.89
N SER A 155 2.72 50.39 58.44
CA SER A 155 2.87 50.14 59.87
C SER A 155 4.21 50.72 60.35
N SER A 156 4.32 52.06 60.36
CA SER A 156 5.39 52.83 61.01
C SER A 156 4.86 54.19 61.40
#